data_AF-W9J5K3-F1
#
_entry.id   AF-W9J5K3-F1
#
_cell.length_a   1.000
_cell.length_b   1.000
_cell.length_c   1.000
_cell.angle_alpha   90.00
_cell.angle_beta   90.00
_cell.angle_gamma   90.00
#
_symmetry.space_group_name_H-M   'P 1'
#
loop_
_entity.id
_entity.type
_entity.pdbx_description
1 polymer ?
#
loop_
_entity_poly.entity_id
_entity_poly.type
_entity_poly.pdbx_seq_one_letter_code
_entity_poly.pdbx_strand_id
1 'polypeptide(L)'
;MCIVCRKYYRTIQNLKMHKITHAEKNIECPGCDRLFVTEPAMLLHLEAGTCDSIADRYYVTLLGRQCYRTYEYRSATPGYDFRCPTCESDFHLMSGLVQHVESDICDENLDDDRPLGAFLEYVRSRLG
;
A
#
# COMPACT_ATOMS: atom_id res chain seq x y z
N MET A 1 -21.56 -4.35 12.72
CA MET A 1 -21.50 -3.15 13.60
C MET A 1 -20.10 -3.06 14.21
N CYS A 2 -19.53 -1.87 14.32
CA CYS A 2 -18.28 -1.63 15.09
C CYS A 2 -18.57 -1.55 16.59
N ILE A 3 -17.81 -2.26 17.42
CA ILE A 3 -18.01 -2.24 18.87
C ILE A 3 -17.48 -0.96 19.54
N VAL A 4 -16.52 -0.29 18.91
CA VAL A 4 -15.88 0.93 19.43
C VAL A 4 -16.78 2.16 19.19
N CYS A 5 -17.25 2.38 17.96
CA CYS A 5 -18.02 3.57 17.59
C CYS A 5 -19.47 3.31 17.17
N ARG A 6 -19.95 2.06 17.27
CA ARG A 6 -21.33 1.65 16.95
C ARG A 6 -21.80 1.88 15.51
N LYS A 7 -20.90 2.28 14.59
CA LYS A 7 -21.22 2.45 13.16
C LYS A 7 -21.54 1.11 12.49
N TYR A 8 -22.54 1.11 11.62
CA TYR A 8 -22.98 -0.07 10.86
C TYR A 8 -22.31 -0.13 9.49
N TYR A 9 -22.06 -1.37 9.04
CA TYR A 9 -21.40 -1.67 7.77
C TYR A 9 -22.15 -2.81 7.09
N ARG A 10 -22.29 -2.72 5.77
CA ARG A 10 -23.07 -3.66 4.95
C ARG A 10 -22.39 -5.01 4.76
N THR A 11 -21.05 -5.07 4.88
CA THR A 11 -20.26 -6.29 4.69
C THR A 11 -19.25 -6.47 5.83
N ILE A 12 -18.83 -7.71 6.07
CA ILE A 12 -17.77 -8.04 7.05
C ILE A 12 -16.46 -7.38 6.63
N GLN A 13 -16.16 -7.35 5.33
CA GLN A 13 -14.94 -6.73 4.81
C GLN A 13 -14.88 -5.23 5.12
N ASN A 14 -15.98 -4.51 4.90
CA ASN A 14 -16.04 -3.08 5.20
C ASN A 14 -15.93 -2.83 6.71
N LEU A 15 -16.45 -3.75 7.55
CA LEU A 15 -16.27 -3.66 9.00
C LEU A 15 -14.80 -3.94 9.41
N LYS A 16 -14.14 -4.93 8.81
CA LYS A 16 -12.72 -5.22 9.05
C LYS A 16 -11.86 -4.00 8.70
N MET A 17 -11.99 -3.47 7.48
CA MET A 17 -11.27 -2.27 7.06
C MET A 17 -11.60 -1.08 7.95
N HIS A 18 -12.84 -0.91 8.41
CA HIS A 18 -13.14 0.17 9.35
C HIS A 18 -12.42 0.04 10.69
N LYS A 19 -12.24 -1.18 11.21
CA LYS A 19 -11.59 -1.36 12.52
C LYS A 19 -10.17 -0.79 12.55
N ILE A 20 -9.48 -0.72 11.40
CA ILE A 20 -8.16 -0.09 11.31
C ILE A 20 -8.21 1.39 11.72
N THR A 21 -9.33 2.10 11.52
CA THR A 21 -9.43 3.53 11.91
C THR A 21 -9.36 3.74 13.42
N HIS A 22 -9.50 2.68 14.21
CA HIS A 22 -9.34 2.69 15.67
C HIS A 22 -7.99 2.14 16.13
N ALA A 23 -7.17 1.61 15.22
CA ALA A 23 -5.86 1.09 15.55
C ALA A 23 -4.85 2.22 15.77
N GLU A 24 -3.84 1.95 16.58
CA GLU A 24 -2.73 2.87 16.81
C GLU A 24 -1.89 3.05 15.54
N LYS A 25 -1.32 4.24 15.39
CA LYS A 25 -0.45 4.57 14.26
C LYS A 25 0.97 4.15 14.59
N ASN A 26 1.42 3.05 14.01
CA ASN A 26 2.72 2.43 14.31
C ASN A 26 3.62 2.27 13.08
N ILE A 27 3.14 2.66 11.89
CA ILE A 27 3.92 2.62 10.64
C ILE A 27 4.56 3.98 10.42
N GLU A 28 5.87 4.06 10.55
CA GLU A 28 6.63 5.28 10.32
C GLU A 28 6.87 5.53 8.83
N CYS A 29 6.70 6.79 8.41
CA CYS A 29 7.14 7.22 7.09
C CYS A 29 8.66 7.33 7.07
N PRO A 30 9.36 6.70 6.12
CA PRO A 30 10.82 6.80 6.08
C PRO A 30 11.32 8.20 5.70
N GLY A 31 10.46 9.06 5.14
CA GLY A 31 10.82 10.41 4.70
C GLY A 31 10.37 11.55 5.62
N CYS A 32 9.71 11.28 6.76
CA CYS A 32 9.31 12.29 7.75
C CYS A 32 8.82 11.62 9.06
N ASP A 33 8.65 12.39 10.13
CA ASP A 33 8.25 11.85 11.46
C ASP A 33 6.76 11.44 11.57
N ARG A 34 6.04 11.29 10.45
CA ARG A 34 4.61 10.97 10.46
C ARG A 34 4.38 9.46 10.61
N LEU A 35 3.46 9.13 11.51
CA LEU A 35 2.97 7.77 11.72
C LEU A 35 1.64 7.50 11.02
N PHE A 36 1.49 6.28 10.52
CA PHE A 36 0.33 5.77 9.80
C PHE A 36 -0.17 4.49 10.43
N VAL A 37 -1.43 4.16 10.15
CA VAL A 37 -2.06 2.94 10.65
C VAL A 37 -1.68 1.73 9.80
N THR A 38 -1.48 1.91 8.50
CA THR A 38 -1.22 0.83 7.53
C THR A 38 -0.19 1.24 6.48
N GLU A 39 0.42 0.26 5.81
CA GLU A 39 1.38 0.48 4.73
C GLU A 39 0.78 1.24 3.54
N PRO A 40 -0.43 0.91 3.04
CA PRO A 40 -1.09 1.68 1.99
C PRO A 40 -1.28 3.15 2.34
N ALA A 41 -1.56 3.46 3.61
CA ALA A 41 -1.77 4.85 4.03
C ALA A 41 -0.46 5.65 4.01
N MET A 42 0.65 5.03 4.40
CA MET A 42 1.99 5.63 4.31
C MET A 42 2.39 5.83 2.84
N LEU A 43 2.21 4.81 1.99
CA LEU A 43 2.50 4.92 0.55
C LEU A 43 1.64 6.00 -0.12
N LEU A 44 0.34 6.07 0.20
CA LEU A 44 -0.55 7.10 -0.35
C LEU A 44 -0.10 8.50 0.06
N HIS A 45 0.41 8.67 1.28
CA HIS A 45 0.96 9.93 1.74
C HIS A 45 2.19 10.38 0.91
N LEU A 46 3.09 9.45 0.60
CA LEU A 46 4.20 9.67 -0.32
C LEU A 46 3.67 9.98 -1.73
N GLU A 47 2.80 9.13 -2.29
CA GLU A 47 2.28 9.29 -3.66
C GLU A 47 1.50 10.60 -3.85
N ALA A 48 0.85 11.11 -2.81
CA ALA A 48 0.13 12.37 -2.82
C ALA A 48 1.04 13.61 -2.80
N GLY A 49 2.36 13.45 -2.66
CA GLY A 49 3.27 14.60 -2.61
C GLY A 49 3.17 15.41 -1.32
N THR A 50 2.67 14.80 -0.25
CA THR A 50 2.40 15.51 1.03
C THR A 50 3.48 15.26 2.09
N CYS A 51 4.51 14.49 1.73
CA CYS A 51 5.65 14.17 2.57
C CYS A 51 6.73 15.24 2.48
N ASP A 52 7.42 15.47 3.61
CA ASP A 52 8.53 16.44 3.67
C ASP A 52 9.75 16.00 2.84
N SER A 53 9.85 14.70 2.50
CA SER A 53 10.86 14.14 1.59
C SER A 53 10.64 14.49 0.11
N ILE A 54 9.55 15.19 -0.23
CA ILE A 54 9.18 15.56 -1.61
C ILE A 54 8.89 14.32 -2.49
N ALA A 55 8.84 13.13 -1.91
CA ALA A 55 8.35 11.94 -2.60
C ALA A 55 6.93 12.21 -3.12
N ASP A 56 6.68 11.76 -4.35
CA ASP A 56 5.41 11.86 -5.05
C ASP A 56 5.09 10.52 -5.75
N ARG A 57 3.97 10.48 -6.48
CA ARG A 57 3.58 9.29 -7.26
C ARG A 57 4.68 8.84 -8.22
N TYR A 58 5.34 9.76 -8.91
CA TYR A 58 6.37 9.41 -9.88
C TYR A 58 7.56 8.74 -9.20
N TYR A 59 7.99 9.28 -8.06
CA TYR A 59 9.08 8.72 -7.27
C TYR A 59 8.78 7.31 -6.76
N VAL A 60 7.59 7.09 -6.19
CA VAL A 60 7.17 5.75 -5.72
C VAL A 60 7.09 4.75 -6.87
N THR A 61 6.54 5.15 -8.02
CA THR A 61 6.54 4.31 -9.23
C THR A 61 7.95 4.00 -9.73
N LEU A 62 8.87 4.96 -9.67
CA LEU A 62 10.26 4.75 -10.03
C LEU A 62 10.93 3.73 -9.11
N LEU A 63 10.73 3.84 -7.80
CA LEU A 63 11.21 2.84 -6.83
C LEU A 63 10.62 1.46 -7.10
N GLY A 64 9.32 1.38 -7.43
CA GLY A 64 8.64 0.14 -7.79
C GLY A 64 9.15 -0.48 -9.08
N ARG A 65 9.72 0.31 -10.00
CA ARG A 65 10.38 -0.19 -11.22
C ARG A 65 11.82 -0.62 -10.96
N GLN A 66 12.51 0.03 -10.01
CA GLN A 66 13.89 -0.27 -9.66
C GLN A 66 14.02 -1.48 -8.73
N CYS A 67 13.00 -1.78 -7.93
CA CYS A 67 12.97 -3.00 -7.16
C CYS A 67 12.80 -4.18 -8.13
N TYR A 68 13.91 -4.84 -8.51
CA TYR A 68 13.91 -5.92 -9.52
C TYR A 68 12.95 -7.08 -9.21
N ARG A 69 12.54 -7.22 -7.94
CA ARG A 69 11.60 -8.25 -7.51
C ARG A 69 10.15 -7.95 -7.91
N THR A 70 9.78 -6.69 -8.18
CA THR A 70 8.39 -6.31 -8.48
C THR A 70 8.02 -6.33 -9.96
N TYR A 71 8.83 -6.94 -10.84
CA TYR A 71 8.52 -7.02 -12.28
C TYR A 71 7.15 -7.67 -12.53
N GLU A 72 6.80 -8.70 -11.74
CA GLU A 72 5.50 -9.38 -11.83
C GLU A 72 4.30 -8.48 -11.50
N TYR A 73 4.55 -7.37 -10.79
CA TYR A 73 3.52 -6.40 -10.44
C TYR A 73 3.40 -5.25 -11.44
N ARG A 74 4.11 -5.29 -12.57
CA ARG A 74 4.02 -4.22 -13.58
C ARG A 74 2.79 -4.42 -14.46
N SER A 75 1.99 -3.37 -14.60
CA SER A 75 0.91 -3.41 -15.59
C SER A 75 1.42 -3.16 -17.00
N ALA A 76 0.87 -3.90 -17.96
CA ALA A 76 0.99 -3.62 -19.39
C ALA A 76 -0.16 -2.76 -19.92
N THR A 77 -1.20 -2.53 -19.10
CA THR A 77 -2.40 -1.80 -19.49
C THR A 77 -2.11 -0.30 -19.52
N PRO A 78 -2.37 0.40 -20.64
CA PRO A 78 -2.15 1.85 -20.71
C PRO A 78 -2.90 2.61 -19.62
N GLY A 79 -2.19 3.48 -18.92
CA GLY A 79 -2.72 4.28 -17.81
C GLY A 79 -2.58 3.64 -16.44
N TYR A 80 -2.28 2.34 -16.35
CA TYR A 80 -2.02 1.64 -15.09
C TYR A 80 -0.51 1.39 -14.94
N ASP A 81 -0.03 1.52 -13.71
CA ASP A 81 1.39 1.31 -13.40
C ASP A 81 1.61 -0.10 -12.83
N PHE A 82 0.63 -0.63 -12.09
CA PHE A 82 0.75 -1.85 -11.31
C PHE A 82 -0.36 -2.86 -11.61
N ARG A 83 -0.07 -4.14 -11.43
CA ARG A 83 -1.00 -5.26 -11.64
C ARG A 83 -0.79 -6.31 -10.55
N CYS A 84 -1.85 -6.90 -10.04
CA CYS A 84 -1.75 -8.07 -9.17
C CYS A 84 -1.47 -9.33 -10.01
N PRO A 85 -0.41 -10.12 -9.74
CA PRO A 85 -0.07 -11.28 -10.55
C PRO A 85 -1.02 -12.46 -10.37
N THR A 86 -1.66 -12.63 -9.20
CA THR A 86 -2.65 -13.71 -8.98
C THR A 86 -4.01 -13.42 -9.60
N CYS A 87 -4.57 -12.22 -9.40
CA CYS A 87 -5.95 -11.91 -9.83
C CYS A 87 -6.03 -10.98 -11.03
N GLU A 88 -4.89 -10.55 -11.56
CA GLU A 88 -4.77 -9.72 -12.76
C GLU A 88 -5.40 -8.32 -12.68
N SER A 89 -5.83 -7.89 -11.49
CA SER A 89 -6.39 -6.55 -11.28
C SER A 89 -5.32 -5.48 -11.47
N ASP A 90 -5.66 -4.43 -12.23
CA ASP A 90 -4.77 -3.31 -12.52
C ASP A 90 -4.99 -2.11 -11.56
N PHE A 91 -3.90 -1.43 -11.21
CA PHE A 91 -3.87 -0.31 -10.27
C PHE A 91 -3.02 0.86 -10.78
N HIS A 92 -3.49 2.08 -10.54
CA HIS A 92 -2.76 3.30 -10.86
C HIS A 92 -1.70 3.66 -9.80
N LEU A 93 -1.88 3.16 -8.58
CA LEU A 93 -1.07 3.51 -7.41
C LEU A 93 -0.59 2.24 -6.73
N MET A 94 0.61 2.29 -6.17
CA MET A 94 1.16 1.19 -5.39
C MET A 94 0.38 1.03 -4.08
N SER A 95 -0.05 2.14 -3.46
CA SER A 95 -0.94 2.10 -2.29
C SER A 95 -2.23 1.31 -2.57
N GLY A 96 -2.79 1.42 -3.78
CA GLY A 96 -3.97 0.67 -4.19
C GLY A 96 -3.71 -0.83 -4.31
N LEU A 97 -2.58 -1.23 -4.89
CA LEU A 97 -2.18 -2.63 -4.99
C LEU A 97 -1.91 -3.24 -3.60
N VAL A 98 -1.16 -2.54 -2.73
CA VAL A 98 -0.89 -3.02 -1.37
C VAL A 98 -2.19 -3.13 -0.57
N GLN A 99 -3.12 -2.17 -0.69
CA GLN A 99 -4.45 -2.25 -0.05
C GLN A 99 -5.25 -3.45 -0.55
N HIS A 100 -5.18 -3.73 -1.85
CA HIS A 100 -5.84 -4.90 -2.43
C HIS A 100 -5.32 -6.20 -1.81
N VAL A 101 -3.99 -6.34 -1.69
CA VAL A 101 -3.35 -7.51 -1.08
C VAL A 101 -3.69 -7.62 0.42
N GLU A 102 -3.69 -6.51 1.18
CA GLU A 102 -4.09 -6.52 2.60
C GLU A 102 -5.57 -6.84 2.84
N SER A 103 -6.41 -6.74 1.80
CA SER A 103 -7.85 -6.91 1.94
C SER A 103 -8.31 -8.36 1.89
N ASP A 104 -7.42 -9.34 1.68
CA ASP A 104 -7.74 -10.76 1.52
C ASP A 104 -8.80 -11.04 0.44
N ILE A 105 -8.90 -10.16 -0.58
CA ILE A 105 -9.86 -10.32 -1.70
C ILE A 105 -9.30 -11.25 -2.78
N CYS A 106 -7.99 -11.50 -2.76
CA CYS A 106 -7.30 -12.47 -3.63
C CYS A 106 -6.26 -13.25 -2.83
N ASP A 107 -5.68 -14.29 -3.44
CA ASP A 107 -4.69 -15.16 -2.80
C ASP A 107 -3.26 -14.58 -2.77
N GLU A 108 -3.07 -13.29 -3.09
CA GLU A 108 -1.80 -12.59 -2.81
C GLU A 108 -1.69 -12.16 -1.34
N ASN A 109 -0.46 -12.06 -0.86
CA ASN A 109 -0.16 -11.58 0.49
C ASN A 109 1.16 -10.77 0.54
N LEU A 110 1.46 -10.18 1.71
CA LEU A 110 2.66 -9.37 1.97
C LEU A 110 3.77 -10.14 2.69
N ASP A 111 3.81 -11.48 2.61
CA ASP A 111 4.82 -12.28 3.30
C ASP A 111 6.24 -11.83 2.90
N ASP A 112 7.22 -11.91 3.81
CA ASP A 112 8.57 -11.33 3.62
C ASP A 112 9.33 -11.86 2.39
N ASP A 113 8.98 -13.06 1.91
CA ASP A 113 9.55 -13.66 0.70
C ASP A 113 8.90 -13.16 -0.59
N ARG A 114 7.81 -12.38 -0.50
CA ARG A 114 7.06 -11.84 -1.63
C ARG A 114 7.60 -10.46 -2.04
N PRO A 115 7.51 -10.08 -3.33
CA PRO A 115 8.14 -8.84 -3.78
C PRO A 115 7.53 -7.55 -3.24
N LEU A 116 6.27 -7.54 -2.81
CA LEU A 116 5.66 -6.35 -2.21
C LEU A 116 6.23 -6.03 -0.83
N GLY A 117 6.51 -7.03 0.01
CA GLY A 117 7.24 -6.84 1.27
C GLY A 117 8.65 -6.29 1.01
N ALA A 118 9.38 -6.90 0.07
CA ALA A 118 10.70 -6.44 -0.34
C ALA A 118 10.68 -5.01 -0.92
N PHE A 119 9.60 -4.60 -1.59
CA PHE A 119 9.42 -3.24 -2.07
C PHE A 119 9.24 -2.23 -0.93
N LEU A 120 8.45 -2.54 0.09
CA LEU A 120 8.27 -1.65 1.25
C LEU A 120 9.60 -1.40 1.97
N GLU A 121 10.38 -2.46 2.20
CA GLU A 121 11.73 -2.33 2.74
C GLU A 121 12.67 -1.54 1.83
N TYR A 122 12.54 -1.72 0.51
CA TYR A 122 13.32 -0.94 -0.46
C TYR A 122 12.97 0.56 -0.38
N VAL A 123 11.68 0.92 -0.27
CA VAL A 123 11.25 2.31 -0.09
C VAL A 123 11.85 2.90 1.18
N ARG A 124 11.81 2.16 2.29
CA ARG A 124 12.42 2.58 3.57
C ARG A 124 13.91 2.86 3.43
N SER A 125 14.64 1.97 2.76
CA SER A 125 16.09 2.12 2.54
C SER A 125 16.50 3.31 1.66
N ARG A 126 15.56 3.90 0.91
CA ARG A 126 15.83 4.99 -0.04
C ARG A 126 15.44 6.36 0.48
N LEU A 127 14.48 6.42 1.39
CA LEU A 127 13.97 7.65 1.97
C LEU A 127 14.52 7.95 3.36
N GLY A 128 15.06 6.95 4.07
CA GLY A 128 15.74 7.10 5.36
C GLY A 128 17.21 7.50 5.26
#